data_AF-K9Y3P5-F1
#
_entry.id   AF-K9Y3P5-F1
#
_cell.length_a   1.000
_cell.length_b   1.000
_cell.length_c   1.000
_cell.angle_alpha   90.00
_cell.angle_beta   90.00
_cell.angle_gamma   90.00
#
_symmetry.space_group_name_H-M   'P 1'
#
loop_
_entity.id
_entity.type
_entity.pdbx_description
1 polymer ?
#
loop_
_entity_poly.entity_id
_entity_poly.type
_entity_poly.pdbx_seq_one_letter_code
_entity_poly.pdbx_strand_id
1 'polypeptide(L)'
;GTLFCLCVITVEDDLSPLSSPLELPLLGCFILTGSSVTVTTYHHYLGSYYGRSFLLLTIILGFGFLVLQMFEFYDCECDFAFCVYGSVCFSTVGLHFLHVFGGLIALCFLYFFGDVVPSSNVDFVVWYWHFVDYIWLFVYLIIYLS
;
A
#
# COMPACT_ATOMS: atom_id res chain seq x y z
N GLY A 1 -11.66 -0.37 -9.24
CA GLY A 1 -12.99 0.16 -9.60
C GLY A 1 -14.07 -0.87 -9.41
N THR A 2 -14.18 -1.85 -10.31
CA THR A 2 -15.24 -2.88 -10.27
C THR A 2 -15.17 -3.80 -9.05
N LEU A 3 -13.98 -4.27 -8.66
CA LEU A 3 -13.77 -5.07 -7.45
C LEU A 3 -14.19 -4.33 -6.17
N PHE A 4 -13.97 -3.02 -6.13
CA PHE A 4 -14.33 -2.16 -5.01
C PHE A 4 -15.85 -2.04 -4.85
N CYS A 5 -16.58 -1.82 -5.94
CA CYS A 5 -18.04 -1.84 -5.91
C CYS A 5 -18.58 -3.21 -5.50
N LEU A 6 -17.96 -4.31 -5.96
CA LEU A 6 -18.34 -5.66 -5.55
C LEU A 6 -18.17 -5.86 -4.05
N CYS A 7 -17.04 -5.47 -3.46
CA CYS A 7 -16.82 -5.54 -2.00
C CYS A 7 -17.96 -4.87 -1.23
N VAL A 8 -18.34 -3.64 -1.60
CA VAL A 8 -19.42 -2.88 -0.94
C VAL A 8 -20.79 -3.54 -1.11
N ILE A 9 -21.07 -4.12 -2.28
CA ILE A 9 -22.35 -4.76 -2.58
C ILE A 9 -22.46 -6.12 -1.89
N THR A 10 -21.34 -6.83 -1.69
CA THR A 10 -21.29 -8.16 -1.07
C THR A 10 -20.99 -8.11 0.42
N VAL A 11 -21.02 -6.93 1.06
CA VAL A 11 -20.99 -6.85 2.53
C VAL A 11 -22.23 -7.59 3.04
N GLU A 12 -22.02 -8.80 3.56
CA GLU A 12 -23.03 -9.54 4.30
C GLU A 12 -22.92 -9.12 5.77
N ASP A 13 -24.04 -8.69 6.36
CA ASP A 13 -24.13 -8.12 7.72
C ASP A 13 -23.64 -9.05 8.87
N ASP A 14 -23.20 -10.27 8.57
CA ASP A 14 -22.90 -11.34 9.55
C ASP A 14 -21.48 -11.96 9.43
N LEU A 15 -20.55 -11.40 8.65
CA LEU A 15 -19.17 -11.92 8.58
C LEU A 15 -18.15 -11.08 9.35
N SER A 16 -17.35 -11.78 10.17
CA SER A 16 -16.21 -11.23 10.90
C SER A 16 -15.10 -10.73 9.96
N PRO A 17 -14.43 -9.60 10.27
CA PRO A 17 -13.32 -9.08 9.48
C PRO A 17 -12.16 -10.09 9.39
N LEU A 18 -11.38 -10.00 8.30
CA LEU A 18 -10.27 -10.92 7.99
C LEU A 18 -9.20 -11.00 9.11
N SER A 19 -9.04 -9.91 9.86
CA SER A 19 -8.13 -9.78 11.00
C SER A 19 -8.67 -8.72 11.96
N SER A 20 -8.13 -8.66 13.18
CA SER A 20 -8.48 -7.60 14.13
C SER A 20 -8.11 -6.22 13.52
N PRO A 21 -9.07 -5.31 13.32
CA PRO A 21 -8.85 -4.09 12.53
C PRO A 21 -7.84 -3.11 13.16
N LEU A 22 -7.56 -3.30 14.46
CA LEU A 22 -6.80 -2.38 15.29
C LEU A 22 -5.30 -2.68 15.35
N GLU A 23 -4.84 -3.86 14.91
CA GLU A 23 -3.45 -4.27 15.11
C GLU A 23 -2.61 -4.10 13.85
N LEU A 24 -2.72 -5.04 12.89
CA LEU A 24 -1.88 -5.04 11.69
C LEU A 24 -2.32 -4.02 10.63
N PRO A 25 -3.62 -3.89 10.29
CA PRO A 25 -4.05 -3.01 9.20
C PRO A 25 -3.87 -1.52 9.54
N LEU A 26 -4.15 -1.14 10.79
CA LEU A 26 -3.95 0.21 11.31
C LEU A 26 -2.47 0.60 11.32
N LEU A 27 -1.57 -0.31 11.71
CA LEU A 27 -0.12 -0.09 11.60
C LEU A 27 0.31 0.10 10.14
N GLY A 28 -0.27 -0.67 9.21
CA GLY A 28 -0.07 -0.51 7.77
C GLY A 28 -0.43 0.90 7.27
N CYS A 29 -1.55 1.47 7.74
CA CYS A 29 -1.93 2.85 7.45
C CYS A 29 -0.89 3.87 7.94
N PHE A 30 -0.41 3.73 9.18
CA PHE A 30 0.63 4.63 9.70
C PHE A 30 1.94 4.55 8.92
N ILE A 31 2.34 3.36 8.48
CA ILE A 31 3.56 3.14 7.72
C ILE A 31 3.45 3.76 6.32
N LEU A 32 2.36 3.51 5.59
CA LEU A 32 2.19 4.06 4.25
C LEU A 32 2.02 5.58 4.26
N THR A 33 1.20 6.12 5.16
CA THR A 33 1.05 7.58 5.31
C THR A 33 2.36 8.26 5.73
N GLY A 34 3.11 7.63 6.64
CA GLY A 34 4.46 8.06 6.99
C GLY A 34 5.41 8.06 5.80
N SER A 35 5.35 7.02 4.96
CA SER A 35 6.15 6.91 3.74
C SER A 35 5.78 7.98 2.69
N SER A 36 4.51 8.37 2.62
CA SER A 36 4.05 9.49 1.79
C SER A 36 4.70 10.80 2.22
N VAL A 37 4.77 11.08 3.51
CA VAL A 37 5.44 12.31 4.01
C VAL A 37 6.93 12.29 3.67
N THR A 38 7.60 11.15 3.80
CA THR A 38 9.02 11.03 3.49
C THR A 38 9.29 11.14 1.99
N VAL A 39 8.42 10.64 1.11
CA VAL A 39 8.59 10.76 -0.34
C VAL A 39 8.36 12.20 -0.82
N THR A 40 7.41 12.94 -0.23
CA THR A 40 7.23 14.38 -0.50
C THR A 40 8.45 15.17 -0.04
N THR A 41 9.04 14.79 1.09
CA THR A 41 10.27 15.42 1.59
C THR A 41 11.44 15.14 0.65
N TYR A 42 11.57 13.91 0.15
CA TYR A 42 12.54 13.57 -0.91
C TYR A 42 12.37 14.49 -2.13
N HIS A 43 11.14 14.67 -2.60
CA HIS A 43 10.83 15.49 -3.78
C HIS A 43 11.23 16.96 -3.58
N HIS A 44 11.00 17.53 -2.40
CA HIS A 44 11.43 18.90 -2.08
C HIS A 44 12.96 19.06 -2.04
N TYR A 45 13.68 18.01 -1.64
CA TYR A 45 15.14 18.00 -1.49
C TYR A 45 15.85 17.25 -2.64
N LEU A 46 15.24 17.21 -3.82
CA LEU A 46 15.74 16.48 -4.99
C LEU A 46 17.16 16.92 -5.37
N GLY A 47 18.05 15.97 -5.61
CA GLY A 47 19.47 16.22 -5.91
C GLY A 47 20.38 16.47 -4.69
N SER A 48 19.85 16.46 -3.46
CA SER A 48 20.64 16.57 -2.23
C SER A 48 20.87 15.21 -1.55
N TYR A 49 21.92 15.13 -0.71
CA TYR A 49 22.18 13.95 0.13
C TYR A 49 21.02 13.65 1.10
N TYR A 50 20.43 14.70 1.69
CA TYR A 50 19.28 14.57 2.58
C TYR A 50 18.07 13.97 1.86
N GLY A 51 17.81 14.40 0.62
CA GLY A 51 16.76 13.82 -0.21
C GLY A 51 16.91 12.30 -0.34
N ARG A 52 18.09 11.81 -0.73
CA ARG A 52 18.32 10.36 -0.88
C ARG A 52 18.07 9.57 0.40
N SER A 53 18.37 10.17 1.56
CA SER A 53 18.10 9.54 2.86
C SER A 53 16.59 9.41 3.13
N PHE A 54 15.78 10.41 2.78
CA PHE A 54 14.32 10.31 2.87
C PHE A 54 13.72 9.33 1.87
N LEU A 55 14.29 9.21 0.67
CA LEU A 55 13.90 8.18 -0.29
C LEU A 55 14.20 6.78 0.24
N LEU A 56 15.38 6.57 0.84
CA LEU A 56 15.72 5.30 1.49
C LEU A 56 14.74 4.98 2.63
N LEU A 57 14.39 5.97 3.45
CA LEU A 57 13.40 5.80 4.52
C LEU A 57 12.03 5.41 3.96
N THR A 58 11.60 6.03 2.86
CA THR A 58 10.36 5.66 2.15
C THR A 58 10.39 4.20 1.70
N ILE A 59 11.50 3.75 1.11
CA ILE A 59 11.69 2.36 0.67
C ILE A 59 11.62 1.39 1.87
N ILE A 60 12.28 1.71 2.98
CA ILE A 60 12.26 0.89 4.19
C ILE A 60 10.84 0.77 4.75
N LEU A 61 10.10 1.88 4.83
CA LEU A 61 8.70 1.88 5.25
C LEU A 61 7.82 1.05 4.30
N GLY A 62 8.00 1.19 2.98
CA GLY A 62 7.28 0.38 1.98
C GLY A 62 7.57 -1.12 2.10
N PHE A 63 8.83 -1.51 2.35
CA PHE A 63 9.17 -2.92 2.65
C PHE A 63 8.52 -3.39 3.96
N GLY A 64 8.52 -2.54 4.99
CA GLY A 64 7.84 -2.83 6.25
C GLY A 64 6.36 -3.13 6.05
N PHE A 65 5.68 -2.34 5.21
CA PHE A 65 4.29 -2.59 4.83
C PHE A 65 4.10 -3.94 4.12
N LEU A 66 4.95 -4.28 3.14
CA LEU A 66 4.86 -5.58 2.46
C LEU A 66 5.02 -6.74 3.42
N VAL A 67 5.94 -6.64 4.38
CA VAL A 67 6.15 -7.68 5.41
C VAL A 67 4.90 -7.84 6.26
N LEU A 68 4.29 -6.74 6.74
CA LEU A 68 3.04 -6.80 7.49
C LEU A 68 1.91 -7.43 6.67
N GLN A 69 1.78 -7.07 5.40
CA GLN A 69 0.75 -7.64 4.53
C GLN A 69 0.93 -9.15 4.32
N MET A 70 2.18 -9.63 4.24
CA MET A 70 2.48 -11.06 4.12
C MET A 70 2.16 -11.82 5.42
N PHE A 71 2.41 -11.22 6.58
CA PHE A 71 1.99 -11.81 7.86
C PHE A 71 0.48 -11.93 7.95
N GLU A 72 -0.25 -10.88 7.57
CA GLU A 72 -1.71 -10.92 7.53
C GLU A 72 -2.24 -12.00 6.59
N PHE A 73 -1.64 -12.15 5.40
CA PHE A 73 -2.03 -13.23 4.49
C PHE A 73 -1.71 -14.63 5.00
N TYR A 74 -0.66 -14.79 5.80
CA TYR A 74 -0.28 -16.08 6.38
C TYR A 74 -1.21 -16.50 7.52
N ASP A 75 -1.62 -15.55 8.37
CA ASP A 75 -2.52 -15.79 9.50
C ASP A 75 -4.01 -15.88 9.10
N CYS A 76 -4.33 -15.56 7.85
CA CYS A 76 -5.70 -15.63 7.34
C CYS A 76 -6.13 -17.08 7.09
N GLU A 77 -6.95 -17.64 7.99
CA GLU A 77 -7.54 -18.99 7.86
C GLU A 77 -8.80 -19.03 6.97
N CYS A 78 -9.13 -17.97 6.23
CA CYS A 78 -10.38 -17.90 5.47
C CYS A 78 -10.41 -18.88 4.28
N ASP A 79 -11.50 -19.65 4.21
CA ASP A 79 -11.74 -20.59 3.11
C ASP A 79 -12.29 -19.82 1.88
N PHE A 80 -11.38 -19.24 1.09
CA PHE A 80 -11.68 -18.36 -0.05
C PHE A 80 -12.56 -19.00 -1.14
N ALA A 81 -12.71 -20.32 -1.13
CA ALA A 81 -13.48 -21.07 -2.12
C ALA A 81 -15.00 -21.04 -1.87
N PHE A 82 -15.45 -20.77 -0.64
CA PHE A 82 -16.85 -20.91 -0.26
C PHE A 82 -17.56 -19.58 0.07
N CYS A 83 -16.82 -18.48 0.24
CA CYS A 83 -17.37 -17.16 0.54
C CYS A 83 -17.05 -16.15 -0.57
N VAL A 84 -18.08 -15.61 -1.22
CA VAL A 84 -17.92 -14.59 -2.27
C VAL A 84 -17.25 -13.34 -1.70
N TYR A 85 -17.67 -12.87 -0.52
CA TYR A 85 -17.08 -11.69 0.14
C TYR A 85 -15.58 -11.87 0.40
N GLY A 86 -15.18 -13.02 0.99
CA GLY A 86 -13.78 -13.33 1.24
C GLY A 86 -12.93 -13.37 -0.03
N SER A 87 -13.46 -13.94 -1.13
CA SER A 87 -12.75 -13.98 -2.42
C SER A 87 -12.52 -12.59 -3.03
N VAL A 88 -13.50 -11.69 -2.93
CA VAL A 88 -13.41 -10.32 -3.47
C VAL A 88 -12.49 -9.46 -2.59
N CYS A 89 -12.56 -9.63 -1.27
CA CYS A 89 -11.67 -8.98 -0.31
C CYS A 89 -10.20 -9.37 -0.58
N PHE A 90 -9.90 -10.67 -0.62
CA PHE A 90 -8.57 -11.17 -0.92
C PHE A 90 -8.05 -10.66 -2.27
N SER A 91 -8.90 -10.67 -3.31
CA SER A 91 -8.54 -10.15 -4.63
C SER A 91 -8.24 -8.64 -4.60
N THR A 92 -8.97 -7.87 -3.78
CA THR A 92 -8.78 -6.43 -3.65
C THR A 92 -7.49 -6.10 -2.91
N VAL A 93 -7.25 -6.73 -1.76
CA VAL A 93 -6.02 -6.57 -0.97
C VAL A 93 -4.81 -7.07 -1.76
N GLY A 94 -4.91 -8.22 -2.44
CA GLY A 94 -3.85 -8.76 -3.28
C GLY A 94 -3.52 -7.89 -4.50
N LEU A 95 -4.51 -7.25 -5.11
CA LEU A 95 -4.26 -6.28 -6.18
C LEU A 95 -3.53 -5.04 -5.66
N HIS A 96 -3.91 -4.54 -4.48
CA HIS A 96 -3.21 -3.41 -3.86
C HIS A 96 -1.77 -3.78 -3.50
N PHE A 97 -1.55 -4.96 -2.92
CA PHE A 97 -0.21 -5.50 -2.65
C PHE A 97 0.69 -5.50 -3.89
N LEU A 98 0.16 -5.94 -5.04
CA LEU A 98 0.90 -5.87 -6.32
C LEU A 98 1.27 -4.44 -6.73
N HIS A 99 0.39 -3.47 -6.50
CA HIS A 99 0.69 -2.06 -6.78
C HIS A 99 1.75 -1.49 -5.84
N VAL A 100 1.70 -1.83 -4.54
CA VAL A 100 2.74 -1.45 -3.57
C VAL A 100 4.09 -2.02 -4.01
N PHE A 101 4.14 -3.30 -4.38
CA PHE A 101 5.37 -3.94 -4.84
C PHE A 101 5.92 -3.27 -6.12
N GLY A 102 5.06 -2.98 -7.11
CA GLY A 102 5.45 -2.25 -8.32
C GLY A 102 5.97 -0.84 -8.03
N GLY A 103 5.31 -0.12 -7.13
CA GLY A 103 5.74 1.20 -6.68
C GLY A 103 7.11 1.15 -5.97
N LEU A 104 7.34 0.11 -5.18
CA LEU A 104 8.58 -0.07 -4.43
C LEU A 104 9.76 -0.32 -5.38
N ILE A 105 9.54 -1.12 -6.44
CA ILE A 105 10.52 -1.29 -7.52
C ILE A 105 10.85 0.05 -8.18
N ALA A 106 9.83 0.87 -8.48
CA ALA A 106 10.02 2.20 -9.06
C ALA A 106 10.81 3.14 -8.14
N LEU A 107 10.53 3.13 -6.82
CA LEU A 107 11.30 3.89 -5.84
C LEU A 107 12.75 3.41 -5.71
N CYS A 108 12.97 2.09 -5.70
CA CYS A 108 14.31 1.51 -5.70
C CYS A 108 15.09 1.92 -6.96
N PHE A 109 14.46 1.86 -8.14
CA PHE A 109 15.07 2.33 -9.38
C PHE A 109 15.48 3.80 -9.28
N LEU A 110 14.62 4.63 -8.71
CA LEU A 110 14.87 6.05 -8.51
C LEU A 110 15.97 6.31 -7.46
N TYR A 111 16.13 5.44 -6.47
CA TYR A 111 17.23 5.53 -5.51
C TYR A 111 18.60 5.25 -6.16
N PHE A 112 18.69 4.27 -7.07
CA PHE A 112 19.95 3.92 -7.73
C PHE A 112 20.27 4.79 -8.96
N PHE A 113 19.25 5.19 -9.72
CA PHE A 113 19.40 5.86 -11.01
C PHE A 113 18.78 7.26 -11.05
N GLY A 114 18.29 7.80 -9.94
CA GLY A 114 17.56 9.07 -9.90
C GLY A 114 18.31 10.26 -10.49
N ASP A 115 19.64 10.25 -10.46
CA ASP A 115 20.48 11.33 -11.01
C ASP A 115 20.37 11.48 -12.53
N VAL A 116 20.03 10.40 -13.24
CA VAL A 116 19.89 10.38 -14.71
C VAL A 116 18.43 10.41 -15.16
N VAL A 117 17.49 10.33 -14.22
CA VAL A 117 16.05 10.30 -14.50
C VAL A 117 15.55 11.74 -14.65
N PRO A 118 14.80 12.05 -15.74
CA PRO A 118 14.18 13.35 -15.90
C PRO A 118 13.24 13.67 -14.72
N SER A 119 13.20 14.93 -14.29
CA SER A 119 12.35 15.37 -13.16
C SER A 119 10.88 14.98 -13.35
N SER A 120 10.34 15.05 -14.56
CA SER A 120 8.97 14.63 -14.88
C SER A 120 8.68 13.16 -14.55
N ASN A 121 9.67 12.29 -14.72
CA ASN A 121 9.53 10.86 -14.41
C ASN A 121 9.63 10.63 -12.90
N VAL A 122 10.43 11.43 -12.20
CA VAL A 122 10.45 11.42 -10.73
C VAL A 122 9.09 11.85 -10.18
N ASP A 123 8.51 12.94 -10.71
CA ASP A 123 7.18 13.41 -10.32
C ASP A 123 6.14 12.30 -10.49
N PHE A 124 6.17 11.59 -11.63
CA PHE A 124 5.25 10.48 -11.88
C PHE A 124 5.38 9.35 -10.84
N VAL A 125 6.60 8.97 -10.46
CA VAL A 125 6.83 7.93 -9.44
C VAL A 125 6.35 8.38 -8.06
N VAL A 126 6.58 9.64 -7.70
CA VAL A 126 6.11 10.23 -6.43
C VAL A 126 4.57 10.24 -6.39
N TRP A 127 3.92 10.69 -7.45
CA TRP A 127 2.45 10.66 -7.57
C TRP A 127 1.90 9.24 -7.53
N TYR A 128 2.57 8.29 -8.19
CA TYR A 128 2.19 6.88 -8.13
C TYR A 128 2.26 6.32 -6.71
N TRP A 129 3.31 6.65 -5.95
CA TRP A 129 3.43 6.22 -4.55
C TRP A 129 2.32 6.79 -3.67
N HIS A 130 1.99 8.08 -3.82
CA HIS A 130 0.84 8.68 -3.14
C HIS A 130 -0.50 8.04 -3.54
N PHE A 131 -0.67 7.70 -4.82
CA PHE A 131 -1.85 6.98 -5.28
C PHE A 131 -2.02 5.64 -4.55
N VAL A 132 -0.93 4.88 -4.40
CA VAL A 132 -0.95 3.60 -3.68
C VAL A 132 -1.36 3.78 -2.20
N ASP A 133 -0.86 4.82 -1.54
CA ASP A 133 -1.24 5.18 -0.17
C ASP A 133 -2.73 5.52 -0.06
N TYR A 134 -3.26 6.38 -0.93
CA TYR A 134 -4.68 6.73 -0.92
C TYR A 134 -5.58 5.51 -1.12
N ILE A 135 -5.23 4.60 -2.02
CA ILE A 135 -5.99 3.36 -2.21
C ILE A 135 -5.96 2.49 -0.96
N TRP A 136 -4.84 2.42 -0.23
CA TRP A 136 -4.78 1.68 1.02
C TRP A 136 -5.75 2.22 2.06
N LEU A 137 -5.86 3.53 2.22
CA LEU A 137 -6.82 4.14 3.14
C LEU A 137 -8.27 3.78 2.80
N PHE A 138 -8.60 3.70 1.50
CA PHE A 138 -9.92 3.24 1.06
C PHE A 138 -10.14 1.74 1.34
N VAL A 139 -9.13 0.90 1.08
CA VAL A 139 -9.17 -0.54 1.39
C VAL A 139 -9.36 -0.74 2.89
N TYR A 140 -8.59 -0.04 3.72
CA TYR A 140 -8.70 -0.07 5.18
C TYR A 140 -10.13 0.28 5.65
N LEU A 141 -10.69 1.37 5.16
CA LEU A 141 -12.03 1.83 5.55
C LEU A 141 -13.13 0.82 5.20
N ILE A 142 -13.04 0.16 4.05
CA ILE A 142 -14.12 -0.70 3.53
C ILE A 142 -13.98 -2.17 3.92
N ILE A 143 -12.78 -2.65 4.23
CA ILE A 143 -12.58 -4.07 4.54
C ILE A 143 -12.45 -4.29 6.05
N TYR A 144 -11.90 -3.32 6.78
CA TYR A 144 -11.57 -3.49 8.19
C TYR A 144 -12.48 -2.67 9.12
N LEU A 145 -13.03 -1.55 8.64
CA LEU A 145 -13.94 -0.70 9.43
C LEU A 145 -15.42 -0.83 9.04
N SER A 146 -15.75 -1.46 7.91
CA SER A 146 -17.14 -1.74 7.52
C SER A 146 -17.76 -2.83 8.38
#